data_AF-A0A970XWH6-F1
#
_entry.id   AF-A0A970XWH6-F1
#
_cell.length_a   1.000
_cell.length_b   1.000
_cell.length_c   1.000
_cell.angle_alpha   90.00
_cell.angle_beta   90.00
_cell.angle_gamma   90.00
#
_symmetry.space_group_name_H-M   'P 1'
#
loop_
_entity.id
_entity.type
_entity.pdbx_description
1 polymer ?
#
loop_
_entity_poly.entity_id
_entity_poly.type
_entity_poly.pdbx_seq_one_letter_code
_entity_poly.pdbx_strand_id
1 'polypeptide(L)'
;DLVEMLRIIGEHSKLYRSMLGETGSAGFLHRMREAIRSAVAASLHRLPGVDQWPIDHRYYFDYIAGAAVSVVLGWLEREPETHPDEIARQLWWLIAHRPDAARIRD
;
A
#
# COMPACT_ATOMS: atom_id res chain seq x y z
N ASP A 1 -10.03 -2.39 5.31
CA ASP A 1 -9.93 -1.22 4.42
C ASP A 1 -8.53 -0.62 4.57
N LEU A 2 -7.95 -0.06 3.51
CA LEU A 2 -6.54 0.42 3.52
C LEU A 2 -6.35 1.62 4.45
N VAL A 3 -7.34 2.51 4.49
CA VAL A 3 -7.36 3.67 5.40
C VAL A 3 -7.34 3.21 6.86
N GLU A 4 -8.23 2.29 7.22
CA GLU A 4 -8.32 1.77 8.59
C GLU A 4 -7.02 1.07 9.02
N MET A 5 -6.39 0.33 8.10
CA MET A 5 -5.08 -0.29 8.38
C MET A 5 -4.01 0.76 8.66
N LEU A 6 -3.96 1.85 7.87
CA LEU A 6 -3.01 2.95 8.09
C LEU A 6 -3.30 3.70 9.40
N ARG A 7 -4.58 3.86 9.75
CA ARG A 7 -5.00 4.44 11.03
C ARG A 7 -4.48 3.63 12.22
N ILE A 8 -4.68 2.31 12.20
CA ILE A 8 -4.16 1.38 13.22
C ILE A 8 -2.63 1.43 13.29
N ILE A 9 -1.94 1.49 12.14
CA ILE A 9 -0.47 1.62 12.10
C ILE A 9 -0.02 2.93 12.75
N GLY A 10 -0.70 4.04 12.47
CA GLY A 10 -0.41 5.35 13.06
C GLY A 10 -0.67 5.39 14.57
N GLU A 11 -1.81 4.85 15.03
CA GLU A 11 -2.15 4.75 16.45
C GLU A 11 -1.11 3.95 17.24
N HIS A 12 -0.44 3.01 16.60
CA HIS A 12 0.58 2.15 17.18
C HIS A 12 1.96 2.33 16.54
N SER A 13 2.30 3.53 16.06
CA SER A 13 3.48 3.80 15.22
C SER A 13 4.79 3.29 15.84
N LYS A 14 4.98 3.45 17.15
CA LYS A 14 6.16 2.95 17.88
C LYS A 14 6.30 1.42 17.82
N LEU A 15 5.19 0.69 17.98
CA LEU A 15 5.18 -0.76 17.88
C LEU A 15 5.50 -1.18 16.45
N TYR A 16 4.84 -0.59 15.47
CA TYR A 16 5.06 -0.92 14.06
C TYR A 16 6.48 -0.56 13.62
N ARG A 17 7.05 0.57 14.07
CA ARG A 17 8.46 0.92 13.82
C ARG A 17 9.41 -0.14 14.39
N SER A 18 9.15 -0.65 15.61
CA SER A 18 9.96 -1.73 16.18
C SER A 18 9.80 -3.06 15.44
N MET A 19 8.60 -3.37 14.95
CA MET A 19 8.31 -4.63 14.27
C MET A 19 8.75 -4.65 12.80
N LEU A 20 8.79 -3.48 12.16
CA LEU A 20 9.04 -3.30 10.72
C LEU A 20 10.37 -2.61 10.40
N GLY A 21 11.08 -2.07 11.40
CA GLY A 21 12.39 -1.45 11.22
C GLY A 21 13.49 -2.45 10.86
N GLU A 22 14.72 -1.97 10.72
CA GLU A 22 15.87 -2.76 10.21
C GLU A 22 16.10 -4.10 10.93
N THR A 23 15.84 -4.16 12.24
CA THR A 23 15.99 -5.37 13.07
C THR A 23 14.66 -6.06 13.36
N GLY A 24 13.61 -5.67 12.65
CA GLY A 24 12.25 -6.15 12.84
C GLY A 24 12.01 -7.58 12.37
N SER A 25 10.76 -8.01 12.44
CA SER A 25 10.36 -9.37 12.08
C SER A 25 10.04 -9.48 10.59
N ALA A 26 10.90 -10.17 9.83
CA ALA A 26 10.65 -10.50 8.43
C ALA A 26 9.31 -11.26 8.24
N GLY A 27 8.96 -12.14 9.19
CA GLY A 27 7.68 -12.84 9.19
C GLY A 27 6.48 -11.92 9.39
N PHE A 28 6.62 -10.87 10.21
CA PHE A 28 5.58 -9.87 10.37
C PHE A 28 5.42 -9.01 9.11
N LEU A 29 6.53 -8.57 8.51
CA LEU A 29 6.53 -7.86 7.23
C LEU A 29 5.84 -8.67 6.12
N HIS A 30 6.14 -9.97 6.03
CA HIS A 30 5.48 -10.86 5.09
C HIS A 30 3.96 -10.94 5.33
N ARG A 31 3.52 -11.15 6.58
CA ARG A 31 2.08 -11.19 6.90
C ARG A 31 1.37 -9.86 6.60
N MET A 32 2.02 -8.74 6.87
CA MET A 32 1.50 -7.41 6.54
C MET A 32 1.32 -7.26 5.03
N ARG A 33 2.32 -7.64 4.23
CA ARG A 33 2.22 -7.62 2.77
C ARG A 33 1.05 -8.46 2.27
N GLU A 34 0.87 -9.67 2.80
CA GLU A 34 -0.25 -10.56 2.41
C GLU A 34 -1.62 -9.99 2.81
N ALA A 35 -1.71 -9.34 3.97
CA ALA A 35 -2.93 -8.66 4.39
C ALA A 35 -3.29 -7.51 3.44
N ILE A 36 -2.31 -6.70 3.03
CA ILE A 36 -2.50 -5.62 2.06
C ILE A 36 -2.90 -6.18 0.70
N ARG A 37 -2.18 -7.20 0.21
CA ARG A 37 -2.46 -7.87 -1.06
C ARG A 37 -3.93 -8.34 -1.10
N SER A 38 -4.38 -8.98 -0.02
CA SER A 38 -5.75 -9.47 0.11
C SER A 38 -6.78 -8.34 0.12
N ALA A 39 -6.49 -7.24 0.84
CA ALA A 39 -7.37 -6.06 0.88
C ALA A 39 -7.48 -5.37 -0.50
N VAL A 40 -6.38 -5.30 -1.25
CA VAL A 40 -6.36 -4.76 -2.61
C VAL A 40 -7.18 -5.65 -3.55
N ALA A 41 -6.99 -6.97 -3.50
CA ALA A 41 -7.76 -7.92 -4.30
C ALA A 41 -9.26 -7.80 -4.04
N ALA A 42 -9.66 -7.71 -2.77
CA ALA A 42 -11.06 -7.50 -2.39
C ALA A 42 -11.63 -6.15 -2.89
N SER A 43 -10.77 -5.16 -3.13
CA SER A 43 -11.17 -3.81 -3.54
C SER A 43 -11.06 -3.57 -5.05
N LEU A 44 -10.50 -4.52 -5.80
CA LEU A 44 -10.16 -4.36 -7.21
C LEU A 44 -11.35 -3.92 -8.08
N HIS A 45 -12.52 -4.50 -7.83
CA HIS A 45 -13.76 -4.21 -8.55
C HIS A 45 -14.22 -2.74 -8.44
N ARG A 46 -13.68 -1.98 -7.48
CA ARG A 46 -13.99 -0.55 -7.29
C ARG A 46 -13.16 0.34 -8.20
N LEU A 47 -12.17 -0.21 -8.91
CA LEU A 47 -11.30 0.55 -9.80
C LEU A 47 -11.90 0.65 -11.21
N PRO A 48 -11.91 1.84 -11.82
CA PRO A 48 -12.52 2.06 -13.13
C PRO A 48 -11.75 1.32 -14.22
N GLY A 49 -12.48 0.64 -15.11
CA GLY A 49 -11.92 -0.03 -16.28
C GLY A 49 -11.03 -1.24 -15.96
N VAL A 50 -11.12 -1.80 -14.75
CA VAL A 50 -10.23 -2.87 -14.28
C VAL A 50 -10.26 -4.15 -15.13
N ASP A 51 -11.42 -4.44 -15.73
CA ASP A 51 -11.59 -5.59 -16.64
C ASP A 51 -10.90 -5.39 -17.99
N GLN A 52 -10.51 -4.16 -18.33
CA GLN A 52 -9.87 -3.79 -19.60
C GLN A 52 -8.35 -3.64 -19.46
N TRP A 53 -7.80 -3.83 -18.25
CA TRP A 53 -6.39 -3.65 -18.03
C TRP A 53 -5.56 -4.70 -18.79
N PRO A 54 -4.46 -4.30 -19.47
CA PRO A 54 -3.63 -5.21 -20.26
C PRO A 54 -2.68 -6.06 -19.38
N ILE A 55 -2.96 -6.21 -18.09
CA ILE A 55 -2.09 -6.88 -17.11
C ILE A 55 -2.87 -7.92 -16.30
N ASP A 56 -2.19 -8.99 -15.91
CA ASP A 56 -2.74 -9.93 -14.93
C ASP A 56 -2.89 -9.24 -13.56
N HIS A 57 -4.09 -9.35 -13.00
CA HIS A 57 -4.44 -8.73 -11.72
C HIS A 57 -3.55 -9.19 -10.57
N ARG A 58 -2.97 -10.41 -10.63
CA ARG A 58 -2.03 -10.91 -9.62
C ARG A 58 -0.76 -10.06 -9.54
N TYR A 59 -0.20 -9.65 -10.68
CA TYR A 59 0.95 -8.73 -10.70
C TYR A 59 0.57 -7.35 -10.20
N TYR A 60 -0.65 -6.90 -10.47
CA TYR A 60 -1.17 -5.66 -9.91
C TYR A 60 -1.25 -5.73 -8.38
N PHE A 61 -1.78 -6.82 -7.82
CA PHE A 61 -1.86 -7.01 -6.36
C PHE A 61 -0.48 -7.02 -5.71
N ASP A 62 0.48 -7.74 -6.28
CA ASP A 62 1.86 -7.78 -5.80
C ASP A 62 2.52 -6.40 -5.83
N TYR A 63 2.33 -5.68 -6.94
CA TYR A 63 2.88 -4.34 -7.09
C TYR A 63 2.30 -3.37 -6.06
N ILE A 64 0.97 -3.31 -5.92
CA ILE A 64 0.34 -2.40 -4.96
C ILE A 64 0.71 -2.78 -3.52
N ALA A 65 0.71 -4.07 -3.18
CA ALA A 65 1.08 -4.53 -1.84
C ALA A 65 2.54 -4.16 -1.52
N GLY A 66 3.47 -4.38 -2.45
CA GLY A 66 4.86 -3.96 -2.30
C GLY A 66 4.99 -2.45 -2.12
N ALA A 67 4.37 -1.67 -3.01
CA ALA A 67 4.42 -0.21 -2.94
C ALA A 67 3.82 0.34 -1.63
N ALA A 68 2.67 -0.20 -1.20
CA ALA A 68 2.04 0.20 0.05
C ALA A 68 2.90 -0.11 1.28
N VAL A 69 3.53 -1.30 1.34
CA VAL A 69 4.50 -1.63 2.40
C VAL A 69 5.65 -0.63 2.41
N SER A 70 6.25 -0.34 1.25
CA SER A 70 7.35 0.62 1.16
C SER A 70 6.94 2.04 1.60
N VAL A 71 5.72 2.48 1.27
CA VAL A 71 5.18 3.77 1.75
C VAL A 71 5.02 3.76 3.26
N VAL A 72 4.51 2.68 3.86
CA VAL A 72 4.37 2.57 5.32
C VAL A 72 5.73 2.62 6.01
N LEU A 73 6.71 1.86 5.53
CA LEU A 73 8.07 1.87 6.09
C LEU A 73 8.67 3.28 6.04
N GLY A 74 8.63 3.93 4.87
CA GLY A 74 9.14 5.28 4.72
C GLY A 74 8.35 6.32 5.51
N TRP A 75 7.05 6.12 5.74
CA TRP A 75 6.25 6.98 6.60
C TRP A 75 6.66 6.84 8.07
N LEU A 76 6.84 5.61 8.56
CA LEU A 76 7.24 5.33 9.94
C LEU A 76 8.64 5.88 10.28
N GLU A 77 9.50 6.09 9.29
CA GLU A 77 10.85 6.65 9.43
C GLU A 77 10.91 8.19 9.34
N ARG A 78 9.90 8.85 8.76
CA ARG A 78 9.90 10.32 8.59
C ARG A 78 9.45 11.02 9.88
N GLU A 79 10.14 12.10 10.22
CA GLU A 79 9.72 13.05 11.26
C GLU A 79 9.48 14.44 10.66
N PRO A 80 8.40 15.16 11.06
CA PRO A 80 7.33 14.75 11.98
C PRO A 80 6.35 13.74 11.36
N GLU A 81 5.60 13.03 12.20
CA GLU A 81 4.60 12.05 11.75
C GLU A 81 3.48 12.73 10.96
N THR A 82 3.41 12.45 9.66
CA THR A 82 2.26 12.79 8.82
C THR A 82 1.01 12.05 9.31
N HIS A 83 -0.15 12.72 9.35
CA HIS A 83 -1.41 12.11 9.79
C HIS A 83 -1.77 10.86 8.95
N PRO A 84 -2.26 9.75 9.55
CA PRO A 84 -2.57 8.52 8.81
C PRO A 84 -3.51 8.70 7.62
N ASP A 85 -4.54 9.54 7.77
CA ASP A 85 -5.51 9.82 6.69
C ASP A 85 -4.86 10.50 5.47
N GLU A 86 -3.82 11.31 5.70
CA GLU A 86 -3.07 11.96 4.63
C GLU A 86 -2.27 10.91 3.83
N ILE A 87 -1.58 10.00 4.52
CA ILE A 87 -0.86 8.90 3.88
C ILE A 87 -1.82 7.99 3.11
N ALA A 88 -2.99 7.70 3.68
CA ALA A 88 -4.00 6.91 3.00
C ALA A 88 -4.51 7.58 1.72
N ARG A 89 -4.71 8.91 1.76
CA ARG A 89 -5.11 9.69 0.58
C ARG A 89 -4.02 9.70 -0.50
N GLN A 90 -2.76 9.88 -0.12
CA GLN A 90 -1.63 9.86 -1.05
C GLN A 90 -1.44 8.47 -1.67
N LEU A 91 -1.51 7.41 -0.86
CA LEU A 91 -1.43 6.04 -1.36
C LEU A 91 -2.60 5.72 -2.29
N TRP A 92 -3.81 6.15 -1.96
CA TRP A 92 -4.97 6.00 -2.84
C TRP A 92 -4.81 6.78 -4.15
N TRP A 93 -4.28 8.00 -4.09
CA TRP A 93 -3.95 8.78 -5.28
C TRP A 93 -2.96 8.04 -6.18
N LEU A 94 -1.88 7.46 -5.62
CA LEU A 94 -0.92 6.66 -6.38
C LEU A 94 -1.53 5.39 -6.99
N ILE A 95 -2.49 4.77 -6.30
CA ILE A 95 -3.23 3.58 -6.78
C ILE A 95 -4.18 3.95 -7.93
N ALA A 96 -4.94 5.03 -7.76
CA ALA A 96 -6.04 5.43 -8.64
C ALA A 96 -5.58 6.29 -9.83
N HIS A 97 -4.51 7.09 -9.67
CA HIS A 97 -3.97 7.99 -10.68
C HIS A 97 -2.69 7.43 -11.32
N ARG A 98 -2.64 6.12 -11.60
CA ARG A 98 -1.60 5.64 -12.52
C ARG A 98 -1.75 6.41 -13.84
N PRO A 99 -0.80 7.29 -14.20
CA PRO A 99 -0.92 8.15 -15.37
C PRO A 99 -0.90 7.23 -16.58
N ASP A 100 -1.98 7.23 -17.38
CA ASP A 100 -2.05 6.75 -18.76
C ASP A 100 -0.96 5.73 -19.16
N ALA A 101 -0.80 4.64 -18.42
CA ALA A 101 0.32 3.70 -18.64
C ALA A 101 0.18 2.97 -19.99
N ALA A 102 -0.93 3.21 -20.70
CA ALA A 102 -1.18 2.87 -22.08
C ALA A 102 -0.49 3.79 -23.12
N ARG A 103 0.12 4.93 -22.74
CA ARG A 103 0.84 5.82 -23.68
C ARG A 103 2.32 5.49 -23.87
N ILE A 104 2.87 4.49 -23.17
CA ILE A 104 4.23 4.00 -23.45
C ILE A 104 4.14 2.89 -24.51
N ARG A 105 3.66 3.26 -25.68
CA ARG A 105 3.84 2.53 -26.94
C ARG A 105 3.59 3.52 -28.07
N ASP A 106 4.67 4.19 -28.45
CA ASP A 106 4.96 4.62 -29.82
C ASP A 106 6.43 4.28 -30.09
#